data_AF-A0A3C0X1I4-F1
#
_entry.id   AF-A0A3C0X1I4-F1
#
_cell.length_a   1.000
_cell.length_b   1.000
_cell.length_c   1.000
_cell.angle_alpha   90.00
_cell.angle_beta   90.00
_cell.angle_gamma   90.00
#
_symmetry.space_group_name_H-M   'P 1'
#
loop_
_entity.id
_entity.type
_entity.pdbx_description
1 polymer ?
#
loop_
_entity_poly.entity_id
_entity_poly.type
_entity_poly.pdbx_seq_one_letter_code
_entity_poly.pdbx_strand_id
1 'polypeptide(L)'
;RSFWRLIFCLPIIVSSGLVLEVFKNDLTFQAGTSDATTIFQSTVLSQLLLDMGIGDSVINAVVTAVNNIVDILWMSGVQILLFITGLQSVSPMLYEVCDVEGATAWQKFWNVTFPLLTPYIMLNVVYTIIDISTATTNSVMKSINGYYRNVMYSRGSAESVGYFLMILVILGIAAAVMSKRTFYIDK
;
A
#
# COMPACT_ATOMS: atom_id res chain seq x y z
N ARG A 1 -15.17 -19.60 -4.01
CA ARG A 1 -14.42 -18.84 -2.97
C ARG A 1 -12.94 -18.67 -3.32
N SER A 2 -12.24 -19.69 -3.85
CA SER A 2 -10.81 -19.60 -4.22
C SER A 2 -10.52 -18.65 -5.39
N PHE A 3 -11.41 -18.58 -6.39
CA PHE A 3 -11.26 -17.67 -7.53
C PHE A 3 -11.20 -16.19 -7.10
N TRP A 4 -12.13 -15.76 -6.23
CA TRP A 4 -12.14 -14.40 -5.69
C TRP A 4 -10.93 -14.09 -4.80
N ARG A 5 -10.31 -15.08 -4.15
CA ARG A 5 -9.06 -14.82 -3.41
C ARG A 5 -7.89 -14.59 -4.37
N LEU A 6 -7.86 -15.32 -5.48
CA LEU A 6 -6.81 -15.23 -6.50
C LEU A 6 -6.82 -13.87 -7.21
N ILE A 7 -8.00 -13.31 -7.49
CA ILE A 7 -8.13 -11.98 -8.11
C ILE A 7 -7.61 -10.86 -7.19
N PHE A 8 -7.82 -10.97 -5.88
CA PHE A 8 -7.28 -10.01 -4.89
C PHE A 8 -5.81 -10.23 -4.55
N CYS A 9 -5.28 -11.43 -4.77
CA CYS A 9 -3.85 -11.72 -4.58
C CYS A 9 -2.98 -11.32 -5.77
N LEU A 10 -3.55 -11.19 -6.97
CA LEU A 10 -2.80 -10.87 -8.19
C LEU A 10 -2.03 -9.54 -8.05
N PRO A 11 -2.62 -8.44 -7.54
CA PRO A 11 -1.87 -7.21 -7.33
C PRO A 11 -0.67 -7.37 -6.40
N ILE A 12 -0.80 -8.16 -5.34
CA ILE A 12 0.27 -8.36 -4.36
C ILE A 12 1.45 -9.11 -4.98
N ILE A 13 1.18 -10.12 -5.80
CA ILE A 13 2.20 -10.93 -6.48
C ILE A 13 2.96 -10.07 -7.51
N VAL A 14 2.22 -9.32 -8.32
CA VAL A 14 2.78 -8.46 -9.38
C VAL A 14 3.46 -7.23 -8.80
N SER A 15 3.00 -6.74 -7.64
CA SER A 15 3.60 -5.63 -6.89
C SER A 15 4.90 -6.02 -6.15
N SER A 16 5.37 -7.26 -6.28
CA SER A 16 6.70 -7.61 -5.79
C SER A 16 7.74 -6.71 -6.46
N GLY A 17 8.62 -6.09 -5.67
CA GLY A 17 9.43 -4.94 -6.10
C GLY A 17 10.23 -5.14 -7.40
N LEU A 18 10.68 -6.38 -7.67
CA LEU A 18 11.41 -6.73 -8.90
C LEU A 18 10.51 -6.75 -10.14
N VAL A 19 9.28 -7.27 -10.02
CA VAL A 19 8.33 -7.35 -11.13
C VAL A 19 7.84 -5.96 -11.51
N LEU A 20 7.57 -5.12 -10.51
CA LEU A 20 7.24 -3.70 -10.72
C LEU A 20 8.34 -2.94 -11.44
N GLU A 21 9.60 -3.13 -11.05
CA GLU A 21 10.72 -2.44 -11.67
C GLU A 21 10.92 -2.89 -13.13
N VAL A 22 10.70 -4.17 -13.42
CA VAL A 22 10.68 -4.69 -14.79
C VAL A 22 9.53 -4.10 -15.61
N PHE A 23 8.30 -4.11 -15.08
CA PHE A 23 7.14 -3.52 -15.78
C PHE A 23 7.32 -2.01 -16.01
N LYS A 24 7.79 -1.27 -15.01
CA LYS A 24 8.07 0.16 -15.17
C LYS A 24 9.18 0.41 -16.18
N ASN A 25 10.27 -0.36 -16.17
CA ASN A 25 11.34 -0.24 -17.17
C ASN A 25 10.86 -0.61 -18.58
N ASP A 26 10.04 -1.65 -18.73
CA ASP A 26 9.48 -2.07 -20.02
C ASP A 26 8.54 -1.01 -20.58
N LEU A 27 7.70 -0.41 -19.72
CA LEU A 27 6.84 0.73 -20.07
C LEU A 27 7.63 2.00 -20.38
N THR A 28 8.71 2.29 -19.64
CA THR A 28 9.64 3.40 -19.90
C THR A 28 10.31 3.24 -21.26
N PHE A 29 10.73 2.02 -21.60
CA PHE A 29 11.33 1.67 -22.88
C PHE A 29 10.35 1.81 -24.04
N GLN A 30 9.08 1.46 -23.83
CA GLN A 30 8.03 1.58 -24.84
C GLN A 30 7.52 3.03 -25.02
N ALA A 31 7.50 3.83 -23.95
CA ALA A 31 7.02 5.23 -23.97
C ALA A 31 8.10 6.26 -24.33
N GLY A 32 9.38 5.87 -24.41
CA GLY A 32 10.49 6.76 -24.76
C GLY A 32 10.74 7.91 -23.78
N THR A 33 10.10 7.88 -22.60
CA THR A 33 10.21 8.91 -21.55
C THR A 33 10.89 8.32 -20.33
N SER A 34 11.96 8.96 -19.85
CA SER A 34 12.84 8.41 -18.79
C SER A 34 12.27 8.46 -17.36
N ASP A 35 11.04 8.97 -17.17
CA ASP A 35 10.44 9.23 -15.86
C ASP A 35 9.08 8.51 -15.69
N ALA A 36 8.97 7.22 -16.05
CA ALA A 36 7.75 6.46 -15.75
C ALA A 36 7.64 6.21 -14.24
N THR A 37 6.97 7.12 -13.53
CA THR A 37 6.72 7.01 -12.08
C THR A 37 5.58 6.05 -11.78
N THR A 38 4.65 5.84 -12.73
CA THR A 38 3.40 5.08 -12.54
C THR A 38 3.45 3.67 -13.12
N ILE A 39 2.71 2.73 -12.50
CA ILE A 39 2.68 1.31 -12.92
C ILE A 39 1.86 1.15 -14.21
N PHE A 40 0.85 2.00 -14.38
CA PHE A 40 0.09 2.12 -15.62
C PHE A 40 0.29 3.53 -16.17
N GLN A 41 0.54 3.60 -17.48
CA GLN A 41 0.43 4.85 -18.23
C GLN A 41 -0.73 4.69 -19.21
N SER A 42 -1.79 5.47 -19.00
CA SER A 42 -2.91 5.51 -19.93
C SER A 42 -2.54 6.31 -21.19
N THR A 43 -1.66 5.77 -22.03
CA THR A 43 -1.26 6.38 -23.31
C THR A 43 -2.47 6.56 -24.23
N VAL A 44 -3.40 5.59 -24.21
CA VAL A 44 -4.66 5.65 -24.96
C VAL A 44 -5.58 6.76 -24.46
N LEU A 45 -5.64 6.99 -23.14
CA LEU A 45 -6.44 8.08 -22.57
C LEU A 45 -5.84 9.43 -22.93
N SER A 46 -4.50 9.55 -22.92
CA SER A 46 -3.80 10.75 -23.35
C SER A 46 -4.08 11.07 -24.83
N GLN A 47 -4.00 10.06 -25.70
CA GLN A 47 -4.30 10.21 -27.14
C GLN A 47 -5.77 10.58 -27.40
N LEU A 48 -6.72 9.95 -26.71
CA LEU A 48 -8.14 10.31 -26.83
C LEU A 48 -8.44 11.73 -26.33
N LEU A 49 -7.81 12.17 -25.24
CA LEU A 49 -7.99 13.52 -24.71
C LEU A 49 -7.35 14.59 -25.62
N LEU A 50 -6.23 14.25 -26.28
CA LEU A 50 -5.61 15.09 -27.31
C LEU A 50 -6.50 15.21 -28.54
N ASP A 51 -7.10 14.09 -29.00
CA ASP A 51 -8.05 14.08 -30.12
C ASP A 51 -9.34 14.86 -29.79
N MET A 52 -9.69 14.98 -28.51
CA MET A 52 -10.79 15.82 -28.01
C MET A 52 -10.42 17.31 -27.90
N GLY A 53 -9.19 17.72 -28.23
CA GLY A 53 -8.75 19.12 -28.24
C GLY A 53 -8.56 19.73 -26.84
N ILE A 54 -8.39 18.91 -25.82
CA ILE A 54 -8.20 19.36 -24.43
C ILE A 54 -6.75 19.85 -24.27
N GLY A 55 -6.55 20.96 -23.55
CA GLY A 55 -5.21 21.52 -23.34
C GLY A 55 -4.31 20.58 -22.51
N ASP A 56 -3.03 20.48 -22.89
CA ASP A 56 -2.04 19.55 -22.33
C ASP A 56 -1.98 19.52 -20.80
N SER A 57 -2.18 20.68 -20.15
CA SER A 57 -2.16 20.78 -18.68
C SER A 57 -3.31 20.02 -18.02
N VAL A 58 -4.51 20.05 -18.61
CA VAL A 58 -5.69 19.34 -18.10
C VAL A 58 -5.55 17.85 -18.38
N ILE A 59 -5.03 17.48 -19.56
CA ILE A 59 -4.74 16.09 -19.91
C ILE A 59 -3.77 15.49 -18.91
N ASN A 60 -2.64 16.14 -18.65
CA ASN A 60 -1.63 15.65 -17.73
C ASN A 60 -2.16 15.52 -16.30
N ALA A 61 -3.00 16.46 -15.85
CA ALA A 61 -3.64 16.37 -14.54
C ALA A 61 -4.59 15.17 -14.41
N VAL A 62 -5.46 14.97 -15.42
CA VAL A 62 -6.44 13.87 -15.43
C VAL A 62 -5.74 12.52 -15.55
N VAL A 63 -4.80 12.39 -16.50
CA VAL A 63 -4.04 11.16 -16.72
C VAL A 63 -3.23 10.80 -15.47
N THR A 64 -2.57 11.78 -14.84
CA THR A 64 -1.80 11.54 -13.61
C THR A 64 -2.71 11.12 -12.44
N ALA A 65 -3.87 11.76 -12.28
CA ALA A 65 -4.82 11.38 -11.23
C ALA A 65 -5.33 9.95 -11.42
N VAL A 66 -5.68 9.56 -12.65
CA VAL A 66 -6.14 8.20 -12.97
C VAL A 66 -5.03 7.17 -12.71
N ASN A 67 -3.81 7.42 -13.20
CA ASN A 67 -2.69 6.52 -12.99
C ASN A 67 -2.36 6.35 -11.50
N ASN A 68 -2.38 7.44 -10.72
CA ASN A 68 -2.15 7.38 -9.27
C ASN A 68 -3.22 6.57 -8.52
N ILE A 69 -4.49 6.68 -8.91
CA ILE A 69 -5.57 5.87 -8.30
C ILE A 69 -5.32 4.39 -8.55
N VAL A 70 -4.98 4.04 -9.78
CA VAL A 70 -4.67 2.65 -10.14
C VAL A 70 -3.47 2.18 -9.32
N ASP A 71 -2.38 2.93 -9.27
CA ASP A 71 -1.19 2.57 -8.49
C ASP A 71 -1.50 2.35 -7.01
N ILE A 72 -2.30 3.23 -6.39
CA ILE A 72 -2.72 3.07 -4.99
C ILE A 72 -3.52 1.78 -4.79
N LEU A 73 -4.43 1.44 -5.71
CA LEU A 73 -5.20 0.19 -5.64
C LEU A 73 -4.29 -1.03 -5.75
N TRP A 74 -3.27 -0.99 -6.60
CA TRP A 74 -2.31 -2.07 -6.76
C TRP A 74 -1.40 -2.23 -5.52
N MET A 75 -0.94 -1.12 -4.94
CA MET A 75 -0.09 -1.13 -3.74
C MET A 75 -0.87 -1.51 -2.46
N SER A 76 -2.16 -1.18 -2.38
CA SER A 76 -2.99 -1.40 -1.18
C SER A 76 -3.48 -2.85 -1.02
N GLY A 77 -3.05 -3.79 -1.87
CA GLY A 77 -3.55 -5.17 -1.87
C GLY A 77 -3.39 -5.89 -0.53
N VAL A 78 -2.22 -5.76 0.11
CA VAL A 78 -1.93 -6.41 1.41
C VAL A 78 -2.82 -5.82 2.51
N GLN A 79 -3.00 -4.51 2.51
CA GLN A 79 -3.80 -3.78 3.47
C GLN A 79 -5.28 -4.19 3.38
N ILE A 80 -5.81 -4.32 2.16
CA ILE A 80 -7.18 -4.78 1.91
C ILE A 80 -7.37 -6.21 2.43
N LEU A 81 -6.43 -7.12 2.14
CA LEU A 81 -6.50 -8.49 2.64
C LEU A 81 -6.46 -8.57 4.17
N LEU A 82 -5.64 -7.74 4.81
CA LEU A 82 -5.59 -7.66 6.28
C LEU A 82 -6.95 -7.25 6.87
N PHE A 83 -7.61 -6.24 6.29
CA PHE A 83 -8.93 -5.81 6.74
C PHE A 83 -10.02 -6.84 6.48
N ILE A 84 -10.01 -7.51 5.32
CA ILE A 84 -10.96 -8.60 5.03
C ILE A 84 -10.78 -9.74 6.04
N THR A 85 -9.54 -10.09 6.34
CA THR A 85 -9.22 -11.13 7.33
C THR A 85 -9.67 -10.71 8.72
N GLY A 86 -9.46 -9.45 9.10
CA GLY A 86 -9.92 -8.90 10.37
C GLY A 86 -11.44 -8.95 10.51
N LEU A 87 -12.18 -8.55 9.47
CA LEU A 87 -13.64 -8.63 9.47
C LEU A 87 -14.15 -10.07 9.54
N GLN A 88 -13.48 -11.01 8.86
CA GLN A 88 -13.80 -12.44 8.93
C GLN A 88 -13.51 -13.06 10.30
N SER A 89 -12.64 -12.45 11.11
CA SER A 89 -12.33 -12.93 12.46
C SER A 89 -13.43 -12.63 13.48
N VAL A 90 -14.29 -11.62 13.20
CA VAL A 90 -15.38 -11.25 14.10
C VAL A 90 -16.49 -12.29 14.01
N SER A 91 -16.79 -12.92 15.15
CA SER A 91 -17.82 -13.96 15.22
C SER A 91 -19.21 -13.40 14.88
N PRO A 92 -20.01 -14.08 14.03
CA PRO A 92 -21.38 -13.66 13.72
C PRO A 92 -22.29 -13.64 14.96
N MET A 93 -22.00 -14.45 15.98
CA MET A 93 -22.76 -14.49 17.24
C MET A 93 -22.77 -13.14 17.97
N LEU A 94 -21.70 -12.36 17.88
CA LEU A 94 -21.64 -11.03 18.51
C LEU A 94 -22.64 -10.05 17.87
N TYR A 95 -22.89 -10.21 16.56
CA TYR A 95 -23.90 -9.40 15.87
C TYR A 95 -25.32 -9.85 16.22
N GLU A 96 -25.57 -11.15 16.36
CA GLU A 96 -26.86 -11.69 16.80
C GLU A 96 -27.24 -11.20 18.20
N VAL A 97 -26.28 -11.16 19.14
CA VAL A 97 -26.51 -10.60 20.49
C VAL A 97 -26.85 -9.11 20.39
N CYS A 98 -26.13 -8.34 19.57
CA CYS A 98 -26.44 -6.93 19.34
C CYS A 98 -27.81 -6.70 18.71
N ASP A 99 -28.28 -7.62 17.86
CA ASP A 99 -29.62 -7.59 17.26
C ASP A 99 -30.71 -7.84 18.32
N VAL A 100 -30.48 -8.79 19.22
CA VAL A 100 -31.39 -9.06 20.35
C VAL A 100 -31.46 -7.87 21.31
N GLU A 101 -30.34 -7.18 21.53
CA GLU A 101 -30.29 -5.95 22.36
C GLU A 101 -30.80 -4.68 21.64
N GLY A 102 -31.22 -4.78 20.37
CA GLY A 102 -31.76 -3.64 19.62
C GLY A 102 -30.71 -2.59 19.22
N ALA A 103 -29.43 -2.96 19.17
CA ALA A 103 -28.36 -2.03 18.80
C ALA A 103 -28.44 -1.64 17.30
N THR A 104 -28.26 -0.35 17.02
CA THR A 104 -28.21 0.18 15.64
C THR A 104 -26.91 -0.21 14.94
N ALA A 105 -26.91 -0.24 13.60
CA ALA A 105 -25.71 -0.58 12.82
C ALA A 105 -24.47 0.29 13.15
N TRP A 106 -24.69 1.57 13.49
CA TRP A 106 -23.63 2.48 13.92
C TRP A 106 -23.04 2.10 15.28
N GLN A 107 -23.90 1.74 16.25
CA GLN A 107 -23.45 1.25 17.56
C GLN A 107 -22.69 -0.08 17.43
N LYS A 108 -23.14 -1.00 16.56
CA LYS A 108 -22.42 -2.25 16.29
C LYS A 108 -21.02 -1.99 15.73
N PHE A 109 -20.89 -1.04 14.80
CA PHE A 109 -19.59 -0.69 14.23
C PHE A 109 -18.61 -0.17 15.29
N TRP A 110 -19.02 0.81 16.10
CA TRP A 110 -18.12 1.44 17.07
C TRP A 110 -17.87 0.62 18.33
N ASN A 111 -18.84 -0.19 18.78
CA ASN A 111 -18.73 -0.95 20.03
C ASN A 111 -18.25 -2.38 19.84
N VAL A 112 -18.45 -2.98 18.65
CA VAL A 112 -18.08 -4.38 18.38
C VAL A 112 -17.01 -4.45 17.31
N THR A 113 -17.31 -3.97 16.10
CA THR A 113 -16.42 -4.14 14.95
C THR A 113 -15.09 -3.41 15.12
N PHE A 114 -15.11 -2.13 15.50
CA PHE A 114 -13.92 -1.30 15.63
C PHE A 114 -12.96 -1.77 16.75
N PRO A 115 -13.42 -2.07 17.98
CA PRO A 115 -12.55 -2.57 19.04
C PRO A 115 -11.91 -3.91 18.69
N LEU A 116 -12.68 -4.84 18.10
CA LEU A 116 -12.18 -6.15 17.67
C LEU A 116 -11.22 -6.08 16.47
N LEU A 117 -11.36 -5.05 15.63
CA LEU A 117 -10.44 -4.79 14.51
C LEU A 117 -9.16 -4.06 14.92
N THR A 118 -9.07 -3.48 16.12
CA THR A 118 -7.87 -2.77 16.62
C THR A 118 -6.54 -3.52 16.38
N PRO A 119 -6.40 -4.83 16.69
CA PRO A 119 -5.16 -5.57 16.41
C PRO A 119 -4.86 -5.67 14.90
N TYR A 120 -5.87 -5.76 14.04
CA TYR A 120 -5.70 -5.79 12.59
C TYR A 120 -5.33 -4.42 12.03
N ILE A 121 -5.87 -3.33 12.60
CA ILE A 121 -5.47 -1.96 12.27
C ILE A 121 -3.99 -1.74 12.64
N MET A 122 -3.54 -2.26 13.78
CA MET A 122 -2.14 -2.19 14.19
C MET A 122 -1.23 -2.92 13.20
N LEU A 123 -1.57 -4.15 12.83
CA LEU A 123 -0.82 -4.89 11.80
C LEU A 123 -0.78 -4.10 10.49
N ASN A 124 -1.91 -3.53 10.06
CA ASN A 124 -2.01 -2.76 8.84
C ASN A 124 -1.06 -1.54 8.82
N VAL A 125 -1.00 -0.79 9.93
CA VAL A 125 -0.11 0.37 10.06
C VAL A 125 1.36 -0.06 10.00
N VAL A 126 1.73 -1.13 10.71
CA VAL A 126 3.10 -1.68 10.68
C VAL A 126 3.49 -2.10 9.26
N TYR A 127 2.62 -2.85 8.57
CA TYR A 127 2.85 -3.24 7.19
C TYR A 127 3.00 -2.04 6.27
N THR A 128 2.16 -1.01 6.43
CA THR A 128 2.24 0.21 5.61
C THR A 128 3.54 0.98 5.82
N ILE A 129 4.05 1.05 7.06
CA ILE A 129 5.35 1.66 7.35
C ILE A 129 6.46 0.89 6.63
N ILE A 130 6.45 -0.45 6.71
CA ILE A 130 7.45 -1.29 6.05
C ILE A 130 7.39 -1.12 4.53
N ASP A 131 6.19 -1.12 3.97
CA ASP A 131 5.97 -1.03 2.53
C ASP A 131 6.48 0.30 1.97
N ILE A 132 6.09 1.42 2.56
CA ILE A 132 6.57 2.77 2.17
C ILE A 132 8.09 2.90 2.36
N SER A 133 8.64 2.27 3.40
CA SER A 133 10.08 2.34 3.68
C SER A 133 10.89 1.49 2.70
N THR A 134 10.34 0.37 2.23
CA THR A 134 11.01 -0.56 1.31
C THR A 134 10.75 -0.23 -0.15
N ALA A 135 9.78 0.64 -0.44
CA ALA A 135 9.43 1.06 -1.79
C ALA A 135 10.66 1.61 -2.55
N THR A 136 10.85 1.13 -3.77
CA THR A 136 11.95 1.56 -4.66
C THR A 136 11.82 3.01 -5.10
N THR A 137 10.62 3.58 -4.98
CA THR A 137 10.32 5.00 -5.25
C THR A 137 10.73 5.94 -4.10
N ASN A 138 11.07 5.39 -2.92
CA ASN A 138 11.52 6.18 -1.79
C ASN A 138 12.85 6.88 -2.11
N SER A 139 12.97 8.17 -1.79
CA SER A 139 14.17 8.97 -2.07
C SER A 139 15.45 8.37 -1.46
N VAL A 140 15.35 7.78 -0.26
CA VAL A 140 16.49 7.13 0.41
C VAL A 140 16.89 5.86 -0.32
N MET A 141 15.90 5.04 -0.72
CA MET A 141 16.14 3.81 -1.48
C MET A 141 16.77 4.11 -2.84
N LYS A 142 16.32 5.17 -3.53
CA LYS A 142 16.91 5.64 -4.79
C LYS A 142 18.36 6.09 -4.60
N SER A 143 18.66 6.79 -3.50
CA SER A 143 20.04 7.19 -3.17
C SER A 143 20.93 5.97 -2.90
N ILE A 144 20.44 4.99 -2.16
CA ILE A 144 21.17 3.75 -1.86
C ILE A 144 21.47 3.00 -3.17
N ASN A 145 20.46 2.78 -4.02
CA ASN A 145 20.62 2.14 -5.31
C ASN A 145 21.62 2.91 -6.20
N GLY A 146 21.57 4.24 -6.19
CA GLY A 146 22.53 5.12 -6.87
C GLY A 146 23.98 4.88 -6.43
N TYR A 147 24.26 4.74 -5.13
CA TYR A 147 25.61 4.44 -4.63
C TYR A 147 26.10 3.06 -5.07
N TYR A 148 25.22 2.04 -5.05
CA TYR A 148 25.56 0.71 -5.54
C TYR A 148 25.83 0.69 -7.05
N ARG A 149 25.06 1.44 -7.85
CA ARG A 149 25.28 1.58 -9.30
C ARG A 149 26.59 2.28 -9.64
N ASN A 150 27.02 3.24 -8.82
CA ASN A 150 28.28 3.95 -8.98
C ASN A 150 29.50 3.21 -8.39
N VAL A 151 29.36 1.91 -8.06
CA VAL A 151 30.45 1.08 -7.50
C VAL A 151 30.97 1.62 -6.15
N MET A 152 30.19 2.48 -5.48
CA MET A 152 30.53 3.07 -4.17
C MET A 152 29.99 2.21 -3.02
N TYR A 153 30.41 0.94 -2.97
CA TYR A 153 29.87 -0.06 -2.04
C TYR A 153 29.99 0.34 -0.56
N SER A 154 31.10 0.95 -0.15
CA SER A 154 31.32 1.34 1.24
C SER A 154 30.31 2.38 1.72
N ARG A 155 29.94 3.33 0.85
CA ARG A 155 28.94 4.37 1.18
C ARG A 155 27.52 3.83 1.08
N GLY A 156 27.23 3.02 0.06
CA GLY A 156 25.94 2.34 -0.08
C GLY A 156 25.59 1.47 1.13
N SER A 157 26.58 0.74 1.66
CA SER A 157 26.39 -0.09 2.85
C SER A 157 26.25 0.71 4.15
N ALA A 158 26.92 1.85 4.29
CA ALA A 158 26.74 2.71 5.46
C ALA A 158 25.33 3.33 5.51
N GLU A 159 24.84 3.82 4.37
CA GLU A 159 23.49 4.40 4.24
C GLU A 159 22.39 3.36 4.45
N SER A 160 22.57 2.12 3.97
CA SER A 160 21.57 1.05 4.15
C SER A 160 21.43 0.61 5.61
N VAL A 161 22.55 0.49 6.34
CA VAL A 161 22.52 0.18 7.78
C VAL A 161 21.90 1.35 8.57
N GLY A 162 22.24 2.60 8.22
CA GLY A 162 21.65 3.77 8.84
C GLY A 162 20.13 3.83 8.65
N TYR A 163 19.68 3.57 7.42
CA TYR A 163 18.25 3.52 7.11
C TYR A 163 17.53 2.35 7.79
N PHE A 164 18.16 1.18 7.87
CA PHE A 164 17.62 0.04 8.60
C PHE A 164 17.39 0.35 10.08
N LEU A 165 18.35 0.99 10.75
CA LEU A 165 18.21 1.42 12.14
C LEU A 165 17.10 2.47 12.30
N MET A 166 16.98 3.41 11.35
CA MET A 166 15.90 4.39 11.34
C MET A 166 14.53 3.73 11.26
N ILE A 167 14.34 2.76 10.35
CA ILE A 167 13.08 2.00 10.23
C ILE A 167 12.79 1.24 11.52
N LEU A 168 13.81 0.62 12.14
CA LEU A 168 13.65 -0.07 13.42
C LEU A 168 13.14 0.86 14.53
N VAL A 169 13.67 2.09 14.60
CA VAL A 169 13.20 3.11 15.55
C VAL A 169 11.76 3.51 15.25
N ILE A 170 11.42 3.77 13.98
CA ILE A 170 10.05 4.14 13.58
C ILE A 170 9.06 3.02 13.92
N LEU A 171 9.41 1.76 13.64
CA LEU A 171 8.61 0.60 13.98
C LEU A 171 8.47 0.43 15.50
N GLY A 172 9.56 0.64 16.25
CA GLY A 172 9.55 0.62 17.71
C GLY A 172 8.62 1.68 18.30
N ILE A 173 8.65 2.91 17.77
CA ILE A 173 7.75 4.00 18.18
C ILE A 173 6.31 3.68 17.80
N ALA A 174 6.05 3.23 16.57
CA ALA A 174 4.70 2.88 16.11
C ALA A 174 4.12 1.74 16.96
N ALA A 175 4.92 0.71 17.26
CA ALA A 175 4.53 -0.39 18.14
C ALA A 175 4.28 0.08 19.58
N ALA A 176 5.12 0.97 20.12
CA ALA A 176 4.95 1.50 21.48
C ALA A 176 3.74 2.44 21.63
N VAL A 177 3.42 3.22 20.59
CA VAL A 177 2.22 4.07 20.56
C VAL A 177 0.96 3.21 20.47
N MET A 178 0.99 2.14 19.68
CA MET A 178 -0.17 1.27 19.48
C MET A 178 -0.38 0.25 20.59
N SER A 179 0.68 -0.26 21.23
CA SER A 179 0.55 -1.15 22.39
C SER A 179 -0.15 -0.49 23.58
N LYS A 180 -0.07 0.84 23.70
CA LYS A 180 -0.84 1.62 24.69
C LYS A 180 -2.33 1.74 24.35
N ARG A 181 -2.75 1.43 23.13
CA ARG A 181 -4.14 1.58 22.64
C ARG A 181 -4.85 0.26 22.38
N THR A 182 -4.15 -0.86 22.36
CA THR A 182 -4.74 -2.19 22.20
C THR A 182 -5.18 -2.75 23.54
N PHE A 183 -6.50 -2.81 23.77
CA PHE A 183 -7.09 -3.66 24.81
C PHE A 183 -6.87 -5.11 24.41
N TYR A 184 -6.00 -5.82 25.12
CA TYR A 184 -5.97 -7.28 25.07
C TYR A 184 -7.27 -7.77 25.70
N ILE A 185 -8.15 -8.35 24.88
CA ILE A 185 -9.17 -9.25 25.41
C ILE A 185 -8.41 -10.54 25.70
N ASP A 186 -7.95 -10.68 26.95
CA ASP A 186 -7.51 -11.97 27.47
C ASP A 186 -8.62 -12.99 27.23
N LYS A 187 -8.22 -14.15 26.69
CA LYS A 187 -9.11 -15.28 26.40
C LYS A 187 -9.69 -15.88 27.68
#